data_AF-A0A9D5TQ19-F1
#
_entry.id   AF-A0A9D5TQ19-F1
#
_cell.length_a   1.000
_cell.length_b   1.000
_cell.length_c   1.000
_cell.angle_alpha   90.00
_cell.angle_beta   90.00
_cell.angle_gamma   90.00
#
_symmetry.space_group_name_H-M   'P 1'
#
loop_
_entity.id
_entity.type
_entity.pdbx_description
1 polymer ?
#
loop_
_entity_poly.entity_id
_entity_poly.type
_entity_poly.pdbx_seq_one_letter_code
_entity_poly.pdbx_strand_id
1 'polypeptide(L)'
;MKKTIAIVFAMTLMLLCTPAFAQGEVAGHIYSTDILTFVNGKPMEGFNIGGKTVVIAEDLTDYGFGYTYNDETRTLSVTSFFHRGIREFEEIPRGTTGKVVGDVYKTNIKVYFNGIPVEGYNIGGRTAICLETLGEVEGSPNAQYGYSEYLGKSIWNPEEKTISFESYLKNEDEILGRSRVYHSFRDNVIYTYSDDFCARSEFTVVQNGEYTVPYEYTEAMKEKRYSIQPLYFDNHGELMEIGLCVDNPNNDRNDALMHIYDPVAVKNMIKTFKAPGKSHDKAVAYFNEMCTNVKTIENDNFTVLMGEHETKGILCMYVNKQGGFVLDSFMSYYADRQLNFYFDEFPVNSGPNTVNFSVYPFGGPHGTTTANFVVDLDDYDYE
;
A
#
# COMPACT_ATOMS: atom_id res chain seq x y z
N MET A 1 -25.92 28.55 68.26
CA MET A 1 -25.34 29.54 67.32
C MET A 1 -24.04 29.12 66.62
N LYS A 2 -23.47 27.93 66.86
CA LYS A 2 -22.25 27.45 66.14
C LYS A 2 -22.50 26.45 65.01
N LYS A 3 -23.72 25.90 64.88
CA LYS A 3 -24.08 24.93 63.81
C LYS A 3 -24.79 25.57 62.61
N THR A 4 -25.28 26.81 62.73
CA THR A 4 -26.03 27.50 61.67
C THR A 4 -25.12 28.30 60.73
N ILE A 5 -23.91 28.65 61.15
CA ILE A 5 -22.94 29.41 60.33
C ILE A 5 -22.24 28.52 59.29
N ALA A 6 -22.09 27.22 59.56
CA ALA A 6 -21.43 26.29 58.64
C ALA A 6 -22.29 25.97 57.39
N ILE A 7 -23.62 26.05 57.48
CA ILE A 7 -24.52 25.72 56.37
C ILE A 7 -24.62 26.88 55.36
N VAL A 8 -24.55 28.12 55.83
CA VAL A 8 -24.57 29.30 54.94
C VAL A 8 -23.24 29.46 54.19
N PHE A 9 -22.10 29.07 54.79
CA PHE A 9 -20.80 29.13 54.09
C PHE A 9 -20.63 28.00 53.05
N ALA A 10 -21.28 26.86 53.24
CA ALA A 10 -21.25 25.74 52.29
C ALA A 10 -22.21 25.92 51.09
N MET A 11 -23.29 26.68 51.24
CA MET A 11 -24.24 26.96 50.14
C MET A 11 -23.75 28.04 49.17
N THR A 12 -22.92 29.00 49.61
CA THR A 12 -22.37 30.04 48.70
C THR A 12 -21.18 29.54 47.87
N LEU A 13 -20.52 28.45 48.27
CA LEU A 13 -19.36 27.91 47.55
C LEU A 13 -19.72 26.96 46.38
N MET A 14 -20.98 26.51 46.30
CA MET A 14 -21.46 25.65 45.19
C MET A 14 -22.01 26.43 43.99
N LEU A 15 -22.04 27.77 44.05
CA LEU A 15 -22.58 28.64 42.98
C LEU A 15 -21.54 29.16 41.98
N LEU A 16 -20.29 28.67 42.03
CA LEU A 16 -19.21 29.12 41.12
C LEU A 16 -18.64 28.02 40.21
N CYS A 17 -19.24 26.83 40.19
CA CYS A 17 -18.87 25.81 39.22
C CYS A 17 -19.83 25.86 38.02
N THR A 18 -19.85 26.98 37.30
CA THR A 18 -20.17 26.90 35.88
C THR A 18 -19.04 26.12 35.24
N PRO A 19 -19.29 25.00 34.52
CA PRO A 19 -18.26 24.48 33.63
C PRO A 19 -17.93 25.61 32.67
N ALA A 20 -16.77 26.24 32.87
CA ALA A 20 -16.16 27.08 31.86
C ALA A 20 -15.74 26.12 30.74
N PHE A 21 -16.72 25.70 29.92
CA PHE A 21 -16.43 25.42 28.54
C PHE A 21 -15.79 26.70 28.04
N ALA A 22 -14.48 26.66 27.76
CA ALA A 22 -13.83 27.74 27.07
C ALA A 22 -14.57 27.90 25.73
N GLN A 23 -15.55 28.79 25.70
CA GLN A 23 -16.28 29.14 24.50
C GLN A 23 -15.24 29.83 23.64
N GLY A 24 -14.71 29.10 22.66
CA GLY A 24 -13.64 29.58 21.79
C GLY A 24 -14.03 30.94 21.22
N GLU A 25 -13.04 31.79 20.94
CA GLU A 25 -13.31 33.07 20.30
C GLU A 25 -13.92 32.81 18.91
N VAL A 26 -15.13 33.32 18.69
CA VAL A 26 -15.83 33.21 17.40
C VAL A 26 -15.05 34.02 16.35
N ALA A 27 -14.62 33.33 15.30
CA ALA A 27 -13.90 33.87 14.14
C ALA A 27 -14.82 34.09 12.93
N GLY A 28 -16.00 33.48 12.91
CA GLY A 28 -16.97 33.56 11.83
C GLY A 28 -18.17 32.65 12.05
N HIS A 29 -18.92 32.37 10.99
CA HIS A 29 -20.11 31.51 11.04
C HIS A 29 -20.11 30.53 9.87
N ILE A 30 -20.76 29.39 10.07
CA ILE A 30 -21.16 28.48 9.00
C ILE A 30 -22.60 28.79 8.59
N TYR A 31 -22.86 28.74 7.29
CA TYR A 31 -24.16 29.03 6.72
C TYR A 31 -24.75 27.79 6.04
N SER A 32 -26.06 27.62 6.14
CA SER A 32 -26.79 26.64 5.36
C SER A 32 -26.66 26.95 3.87
N THR A 33 -26.70 25.92 3.04
CA THR A 33 -26.59 26.04 1.58
C THR A 33 -27.70 25.27 0.88
N ASP A 34 -28.05 25.70 -0.33
CA ASP A 34 -28.89 24.94 -1.26
C ASP A 34 -28.07 24.15 -2.28
N ILE A 35 -26.74 24.13 -2.13
CA ILE A 35 -25.82 23.31 -2.90
C ILE A 35 -25.91 21.86 -2.41
N LEU A 36 -26.09 20.92 -3.33
CA LEU A 36 -25.98 19.50 -3.02
C LEU A 36 -24.52 19.08 -3.13
N THR A 37 -24.01 18.43 -2.09
CA THR A 37 -22.61 18.04 -1.99
C THR A 37 -22.46 16.53 -2.10
N PHE A 38 -21.47 16.10 -2.88
CA PHE A 38 -21.14 14.70 -3.06
C PHE A 38 -19.65 14.46 -2.81
N VAL A 39 -19.34 13.33 -2.17
CA VAL A 39 -17.97 12.84 -1.99
C VAL A 39 -17.92 11.42 -2.53
N ASN A 40 -17.04 11.16 -3.48
CA ASN A 40 -16.91 9.87 -4.15
C ASN A 40 -18.26 9.30 -4.64
N GLY A 41 -19.06 10.17 -5.27
CA GLY A 41 -20.39 9.84 -5.78
C GLY A 41 -21.50 9.64 -4.73
N LYS A 42 -21.24 9.82 -3.43
CA LYS A 42 -22.27 9.71 -2.38
C LYS A 42 -22.66 11.07 -1.80
N PRO A 43 -23.96 11.28 -1.46
CA PRO A 43 -24.41 12.54 -0.90
C PRO A 43 -23.79 12.79 0.49
N MET A 44 -23.35 14.01 0.75
CA MET A 44 -22.77 14.45 2.03
C MET A 44 -23.35 15.81 2.43
N GLU A 45 -23.51 16.04 3.73
CA GLU A 45 -23.96 17.35 4.22
C GLU A 45 -22.86 18.40 3.99
N GLY A 46 -23.20 19.44 3.22
CA GLY A 46 -22.33 20.56 2.91
C GLY A 46 -22.77 21.84 3.62
N PHE A 47 -21.81 22.69 3.95
CA PHE A 47 -22.03 24.02 4.54
C PHE A 47 -21.32 25.08 3.71
N ASN A 48 -21.70 26.34 3.91
CA ASN A 48 -21.01 27.47 3.31
C ASN A 48 -20.16 28.22 4.35
N ILE A 49 -18.90 28.48 4.02
CA ILE A 49 -18.02 29.42 4.73
C ILE A 49 -17.42 30.36 3.69
N GLY A 50 -17.76 31.65 3.76
CA GLY A 50 -17.16 32.67 2.90
C GLY A 50 -17.34 32.40 1.40
N GLY A 51 -18.47 31.81 0.98
CA GLY A 51 -18.73 31.47 -0.42
C GLY A 51 -18.17 30.11 -0.88
N LYS A 52 -17.41 29.41 -0.03
CA LYS A 52 -16.86 28.07 -0.31
C LYS A 52 -17.72 26.97 0.30
N THR A 53 -17.74 25.80 -0.32
CA THR A 53 -18.44 24.63 0.18
C THR A 53 -17.51 23.80 1.06
N VAL A 54 -17.88 23.66 2.33
CA VAL A 54 -17.11 22.89 3.30
C VAL A 54 -17.87 21.66 3.76
N VAL A 55 -17.13 20.61 4.09
CA VAL A 55 -17.65 19.38 4.68
C VAL A 55 -16.90 19.06 5.96
N ILE A 56 -17.49 18.24 6.82
CA ILE A 56 -16.84 17.82 8.06
C ILE A 56 -15.80 16.74 7.76
N ALA A 57 -14.54 17.04 8.06
CA ALA A 57 -13.39 16.20 7.75
C ALA A 57 -13.49 14.81 8.39
N GLU A 58 -13.96 14.73 9.64
CA GLU A 58 -14.08 13.48 10.37
C GLU A 58 -15.17 12.55 9.76
N ASP A 59 -16.19 13.12 9.11
CA ASP A 59 -17.28 12.37 8.47
C ASP A 59 -16.85 11.72 7.14
N LEU A 60 -15.73 12.15 6.56
CA LEU A 60 -15.15 11.54 5.35
C LEU A 60 -14.77 10.07 5.55
N THR A 61 -14.69 9.60 6.80
CA THR A 61 -14.39 8.20 7.08
C THR A 61 -15.34 7.21 6.41
N ASP A 62 -16.59 7.58 6.19
CA ASP A 62 -17.58 6.72 5.54
C ASP A 62 -17.60 6.87 4.00
N TYR A 63 -16.71 7.70 3.46
CA TYR A 63 -16.59 8.03 2.03
C TYR A 63 -15.25 7.59 1.42
N GLY A 64 -14.53 6.65 2.06
CA GLY A 64 -13.26 6.12 1.56
C GLY A 64 -12.01 6.77 2.17
N PHE A 65 -12.14 7.46 3.31
CA PHE A 65 -11.03 8.10 4.01
C PHE A 65 -10.83 7.53 5.42
N GLY A 66 -9.68 7.83 6.00
CA GLY A 66 -9.38 7.65 7.42
C GLY A 66 -9.09 9.01 8.04
N TYR A 67 -9.33 9.17 9.34
CA TYR A 67 -8.78 10.31 10.08
C TYR A 67 -8.09 9.85 11.36
N THR A 68 -7.07 10.60 11.77
CA THR A 68 -6.44 10.47 13.08
C THR A 68 -6.32 11.85 13.71
N TYR A 69 -6.68 11.94 14.99
CA TYR A 69 -6.49 13.15 15.77
C TYR A 69 -5.44 12.93 16.86
N ASN A 70 -4.47 13.83 16.94
CA ASN A 70 -3.45 13.83 17.98
C ASN A 70 -3.56 15.13 18.79
N ASP A 71 -3.98 15.00 20.05
CA ASP A 71 -4.23 16.16 20.92
C ASP A 71 -2.93 16.84 21.38
N GLU A 72 -1.85 16.08 21.60
CA GLU A 72 -0.56 16.63 22.04
C GLU A 72 0.03 17.59 21.00
N THR A 73 -0.05 17.22 19.73
CA THR A 73 0.44 18.02 18.60
C THR A 73 -0.63 18.95 18.02
N ARG A 74 -1.88 18.81 18.48
CA ARG A 74 -3.07 19.49 17.96
C ARG A 74 -3.21 19.30 16.45
N THR A 75 -3.11 18.06 15.99
CA THR A 75 -3.11 17.72 14.56
C THR A 75 -4.27 16.81 14.20
N LEU A 76 -5.02 17.18 13.17
CA LEU A 76 -5.98 16.30 12.49
C LEU A 76 -5.39 15.91 11.13
N SER A 77 -5.21 14.61 10.91
CA SER A 77 -4.79 14.07 9.62
C SER A 77 -5.94 13.30 8.99
N VAL A 78 -6.30 13.65 7.76
CA VAL A 78 -7.21 12.89 6.90
C VAL A 78 -6.38 12.24 5.81
N THR A 79 -6.58 10.94 5.58
CA THR A 79 -5.82 10.18 4.58
C THR A 79 -6.78 9.38 3.73
N SER A 80 -6.58 9.40 2.42
CA SER A 80 -7.29 8.55 1.49
C SER A 80 -7.01 7.08 1.83
N PHE A 81 -8.09 6.34 2.06
CA PHE A 81 -8.06 4.96 2.52
C PHE A 81 -8.73 4.10 1.46
N PHE A 82 -8.03 3.97 0.33
CA PHE A 82 -8.58 3.53 -0.95
C PHE A 82 -9.17 2.08 -0.96
N HIS A 83 -8.84 1.27 0.05
CA HIS A 83 -9.43 -0.06 0.26
C HIS A 83 -10.69 -0.06 1.14
N ARG A 84 -11.02 1.07 1.78
CA ARG A 84 -12.23 1.21 2.58
C ARG A 84 -13.41 1.42 1.64
N GLY A 85 -14.35 0.49 1.69
CA GLY A 85 -15.61 0.62 0.96
C GLY A 85 -16.35 1.91 1.33
N ILE A 86 -16.91 2.57 0.33
CA ILE A 86 -17.80 3.71 0.48
C ILE A 86 -19.16 3.20 1.00
N ARG A 87 -19.69 3.81 2.06
CA ARG A 87 -21.00 3.41 2.59
C ARG A 87 -22.14 3.86 1.68
N GLU A 88 -23.28 3.20 1.81
CA GLU A 88 -24.53 3.67 1.24
C GLU A 88 -25.16 4.73 2.16
N PHE A 89 -25.72 5.77 1.54
CA PHE A 89 -26.35 6.88 2.23
C PHE A 89 -27.71 7.17 1.63
N GLU A 90 -28.63 7.64 2.46
CA GLU A 90 -29.90 8.20 1.99
C GLU A 90 -29.65 9.52 1.25
N GLU A 91 -30.56 9.89 0.36
CA GLU A 91 -30.50 11.20 -0.29
C GLU A 91 -30.61 12.32 0.73
N ILE A 92 -29.75 13.33 0.59
CA ILE A 92 -29.83 14.54 1.41
C ILE A 92 -30.73 15.54 0.68
N PRO A 93 -31.86 15.96 1.27
CA PRO A 93 -32.77 16.90 0.63
C PRO A 93 -32.10 18.26 0.47
N ARG A 94 -32.43 18.96 -0.61
CA ARG A 94 -31.89 20.29 -0.89
C ARG A 94 -32.24 21.27 0.23
N GLY A 95 -31.21 21.88 0.80
CA GLY A 95 -31.34 22.88 1.85
C GLY A 95 -31.78 24.25 1.37
N THR A 96 -31.78 25.22 2.30
CA THR A 96 -31.98 26.64 2.00
C THR A 96 -30.68 27.40 2.18
N THR A 97 -30.42 28.40 1.35
CA THR A 97 -29.18 29.19 1.44
C THR A 97 -29.24 30.28 2.52
N GLY A 98 -28.12 30.53 3.20
CA GLY A 98 -27.83 31.78 3.92
C GLY A 98 -28.24 31.87 5.39
N LYS A 99 -28.78 30.80 6.00
CA LYS A 99 -29.06 30.82 7.45
C LYS A 99 -27.80 30.49 8.22
N VAL A 100 -27.51 31.24 9.29
CA VAL A 100 -26.46 30.85 10.25
C VAL A 100 -26.90 29.55 10.93
N VAL A 101 -26.06 28.51 10.84
CA VAL A 101 -26.32 27.19 11.45
C VAL A 101 -25.28 26.80 12.50
N GLY A 102 -24.24 27.62 12.67
CA GLY A 102 -23.21 27.44 13.69
C GLY A 102 -22.11 28.49 13.60
N ASP A 103 -21.18 28.44 14.55
CA ASP A 103 -20.02 29.33 14.61
C ASP A 103 -18.76 28.64 14.12
N VAL A 104 -17.84 29.43 13.57
CA VAL A 104 -16.45 29.05 13.33
C VAL A 104 -15.60 29.67 14.43
N TYR A 105 -14.76 28.87 15.08
CA TYR A 105 -13.93 29.30 16.19
C TYR A 105 -12.46 29.40 15.80
N LYS A 106 -11.74 30.34 16.42
CA LYS A 106 -10.27 30.32 16.34
C LYS A 106 -9.75 28.99 16.89
N THR A 107 -8.81 28.40 16.18
CA THR A 107 -8.23 27.11 16.54
C THR A 107 -6.73 27.11 16.28
N ASN A 108 -6.00 26.34 17.09
CA ASN A 108 -4.61 25.99 16.85
C ASN A 108 -4.45 24.59 16.22
N ILE A 109 -5.58 23.93 15.88
CA ILE A 109 -5.55 22.63 15.22
C ILE A 109 -4.96 22.80 13.82
N LYS A 110 -3.93 22.01 13.52
CA LYS A 110 -3.35 21.89 12.19
C LYS A 110 -4.03 20.75 11.46
N VAL A 111 -4.46 20.99 10.22
CA VAL A 111 -5.13 19.97 9.41
C VAL A 111 -4.23 19.56 8.26
N TYR A 112 -4.11 18.26 8.05
CA TYR A 112 -3.41 17.68 6.93
C TYR A 112 -4.37 16.78 6.17
N PHE A 113 -4.38 16.90 4.85
CA PHE A 113 -5.10 15.98 3.98
C PHE A 113 -4.07 15.30 3.09
N ASN A 114 -4.01 13.97 3.12
CA ASN A 114 -2.97 13.21 2.43
C ASN A 114 -1.58 13.77 2.74
N GLY A 115 -1.28 13.98 4.02
CA GLY A 115 0.00 14.50 4.50
C GLY A 115 0.32 15.96 4.15
N ILE A 116 -0.52 16.63 3.36
CA ILE A 116 -0.32 18.02 2.91
C ILE A 116 -1.12 18.96 3.81
N PRO A 117 -0.53 20.06 4.33
CA PRO A 117 -1.25 21.05 5.12
C PRO A 117 -2.43 21.66 4.34
N VAL A 118 -3.61 21.70 4.96
CA VAL A 118 -4.79 22.36 4.39
C VAL A 118 -5.45 23.24 5.45
N GLU A 119 -6.15 24.28 5.01
CA GLU A 119 -6.95 25.11 5.90
C GLU A 119 -8.12 24.30 6.48
N GLY A 120 -8.24 24.31 7.81
CA GLY A 120 -9.34 23.69 8.54
C GLY A 120 -10.08 24.69 9.41
N TYR A 121 -11.41 24.52 9.48
CA TYR A 121 -12.30 25.39 10.25
C TYR A 121 -12.86 24.64 11.46
N ASN A 122 -12.62 25.13 12.67
CA ASN A 122 -13.23 24.55 13.87
C ASN A 122 -14.69 25.01 13.97
N ILE A 123 -15.63 24.08 13.88
CA ILE A 123 -17.08 24.34 13.86
C ILE A 123 -17.78 23.82 15.11
N GLY A 124 -17.15 23.97 16.28
CA GLY A 124 -17.71 23.56 17.57
C GLY A 124 -17.21 22.19 18.03
N GLY A 125 -15.90 21.97 17.93
CA GLY A 125 -15.26 20.71 18.32
C GLY A 125 -15.14 19.69 17.20
N ARG A 126 -15.58 20.04 15.99
CA ARG A 126 -15.35 19.29 14.75
C ARG A 126 -14.62 20.17 13.75
N THR A 127 -14.05 19.57 12.71
CA THR A 127 -13.21 20.29 11.74
C THR A 127 -13.82 20.22 10.36
N ALA A 128 -14.10 21.38 9.74
CA ALA A 128 -14.56 21.45 8.37
C ALA A 128 -13.41 21.78 7.41
N ILE A 129 -13.47 21.26 6.19
CA ILE A 129 -12.49 21.48 5.12
C ILE A 129 -13.19 21.83 3.80
N CYS A 130 -12.54 22.66 2.99
CA CYS A 130 -13.09 23.20 1.74
C CYS A 130 -12.87 22.25 0.56
N LEU A 131 -13.96 21.83 -0.10
CA LEU A 131 -13.88 20.91 -1.23
C LEU A 131 -13.23 21.56 -2.45
N GLU A 132 -13.53 22.83 -2.73
CA GLU A 132 -12.93 23.56 -3.85
C GLU A 132 -11.40 23.62 -3.70
N THR A 133 -10.91 23.83 -2.48
CA THR A 133 -9.46 23.84 -2.18
C THR A 133 -8.84 22.46 -2.34
N LEU A 134 -9.50 21.40 -1.85
CA LEU A 134 -9.02 20.03 -2.03
C LEU A 134 -9.04 19.57 -3.48
N GLY A 135 -9.84 20.22 -4.34
CA GLY A 135 -9.98 19.89 -5.75
C GLY A 135 -9.25 20.82 -6.70
N GLU A 136 -8.45 21.78 -6.19
CA GLU A 136 -7.74 22.76 -7.01
C GLU A 136 -6.61 22.08 -7.79
N VAL A 137 -6.70 22.10 -9.12
CA VAL A 137 -5.78 21.39 -10.02
C VAL A 137 -4.64 22.31 -10.46
N GLU A 138 -4.87 23.64 -10.48
CA GLU A 138 -3.86 24.59 -10.92
C GLU A 138 -2.61 24.53 -10.03
N GLY A 139 -1.44 24.33 -10.63
CA GLY A 139 -0.16 24.24 -9.91
C GLY A 139 0.09 22.90 -9.19
N SER A 140 -0.85 21.94 -9.27
CA SER A 140 -0.66 20.61 -8.67
C SER A 140 0.42 19.79 -9.40
N PRO A 141 1.24 18.99 -8.69
CA PRO A 141 2.09 17.97 -9.32
C PRO A 141 1.28 16.90 -10.08
N ASN A 142 -0.01 16.78 -9.77
CA ASN A 142 -0.94 15.81 -10.34
C ASN A 142 -1.82 16.42 -11.44
N ALA A 143 -1.55 17.67 -11.85
CA ALA A 143 -2.41 18.42 -12.77
C ALA A 143 -2.61 17.72 -14.12
N GLN A 144 -1.57 17.06 -14.64
CA GLN A 144 -1.64 16.30 -15.90
C GLN A 144 -2.64 15.12 -15.83
N TYR A 145 -2.93 14.63 -14.63
CA TYR A 145 -3.90 13.56 -14.38
C TYR A 145 -5.28 14.11 -13.97
N GLY A 146 -5.43 15.44 -13.88
CA GLY A 146 -6.67 16.11 -13.51
C GLY A 146 -7.00 16.08 -12.02
N TYR A 147 -6.00 15.87 -11.16
CA TYR A 147 -6.14 15.86 -9.70
C TYR A 147 -5.31 16.98 -9.06
N SER A 148 -5.74 17.42 -7.87
CA SER A 148 -5.02 18.34 -6.99
C SER A 148 -3.81 17.67 -6.32
N GLU A 149 -3.02 18.47 -5.60
CA GLU A 149 -1.94 17.96 -4.74
C GLU A 149 -2.48 16.99 -3.66
N TYR A 150 -3.73 17.16 -3.26
CA TYR A 150 -4.43 16.30 -2.29
C TYR A 150 -4.98 15.00 -2.88
N LEU A 151 -4.66 14.65 -4.14
CA LEU A 151 -5.24 13.52 -4.88
C LEU A 151 -6.77 13.60 -5.02
N GLY A 152 -7.30 14.82 -5.16
CA GLY A 152 -8.73 15.07 -5.27
C GLY A 152 -9.09 15.93 -6.48
N LYS A 153 -10.34 15.86 -6.92
CA LYS A 153 -10.88 16.71 -7.97
C LYS A 153 -12.26 17.20 -7.57
N SER A 154 -12.47 18.51 -7.67
CA SER A 154 -13.78 19.11 -7.44
C SER A 154 -14.47 19.46 -8.76
N ILE A 155 -15.73 19.11 -8.87
CA ILE A 155 -16.56 19.33 -10.06
C ILE A 155 -17.77 20.16 -9.64
N TRP A 156 -17.79 21.41 -10.09
CA TRP A 156 -18.92 22.32 -9.87
C TRP A 156 -19.89 22.28 -11.05
N ASN A 157 -21.17 22.06 -10.76
CA ASN A 157 -22.26 22.23 -11.72
C ASN A 157 -23.17 23.39 -11.28
N PRO A 158 -23.14 24.54 -11.98
CA PRO A 158 -23.95 25.70 -11.61
C PRO A 158 -25.44 25.53 -11.90
N GLU A 159 -25.83 24.72 -12.89
CA GLU A 159 -27.24 24.54 -13.28
C GLU A 159 -27.99 23.74 -12.21
N GLU A 160 -27.38 22.64 -11.76
CA GLU A 160 -27.94 21.76 -10.72
C GLU A 160 -27.60 22.22 -9.29
N LYS A 161 -26.70 23.22 -9.17
CA LYS A 161 -26.09 23.65 -7.89
C LYS A 161 -25.56 22.43 -7.13
N THR A 162 -24.66 21.69 -7.76
CA THR A 162 -24.03 20.52 -7.15
C THR A 162 -22.51 20.70 -7.15
N ILE A 163 -21.86 20.26 -6.08
CA ILE A 163 -20.41 20.09 -6.04
C ILE A 163 -20.10 18.62 -5.73
N SER A 164 -19.24 18.02 -6.54
CA SER A 164 -18.72 16.67 -6.30
C SER A 164 -17.23 16.72 -6.07
N PHE A 165 -16.77 16.13 -4.97
CA PHE A 165 -15.37 15.85 -4.72
C PHE A 165 -15.08 14.37 -4.99
N GLU A 166 -14.14 14.10 -5.87
CA GLU A 166 -13.75 12.77 -6.28
C GLU A 166 -12.27 12.55 -5.92
N SER A 167 -11.96 11.59 -5.06
CA SER A 167 -10.59 11.17 -4.82
C SER A 167 -10.07 10.31 -5.97
N TYR A 168 -8.75 10.33 -6.14
CA TYR A 168 -8.04 9.31 -6.91
C TYR A 168 -8.40 7.91 -6.37
N LEU A 169 -8.68 6.95 -7.25
CA LEU A 169 -9.00 5.54 -6.92
C LEU A 169 -10.08 5.34 -5.83
N LYS A 170 -11.35 5.29 -6.20
CA LYS A 170 -12.47 5.37 -5.26
C LYS A 170 -12.77 4.04 -4.55
N ASN A 171 -12.23 2.93 -5.04
CA ASN A 171 -12.46 1.60 -4.50
C ASN A 171 -11.38 0.62 -4.97
N GLU A 172 -11.35 -0.57 -4.34
CA GLU A 172 -10.41 -1.64 -4.66
C GLU A 172 -10.43 -2.08 -6.13
N ASP A 173 -11.57 -2.00 -6.82
CA ASP A 173 -11.69 -2.44 -8.22
C ASP A 173 -10.90 -1.51 -9.16
N GLU A 174 -10.71 -0.24 -8.79
CA GLU A 174 -9.90 0.72 -9.54
C GLU A 174 -8.39 0.59 -9.24
N ILE A 175 -8.01 0.09 -8.06
CA ILE A 175 -6.59 -0.02 -7.64
C ILE A 175 -5.96 -1.25 -8.28
N LEU A 176 -6.60 -2.39 -8.15
CA LEU A 176 -6.12 -3.64 -8.73
C LEU A 176 -7.35 -4.48 -9.04
N GLY A 177 -7.95 -4.26 -10.21
CA GLY A 177 -9.10 -5.02 -10.69
C GLY A 177 -8.99 -6.48 -10.26
N ARG A 178 -9.88 -6.89 -9.34
CA ARG A 178 -9.73 -8.08 -8.50
C ARG A 178 -9.07 -9.26 -9.21
N SER A 179 -7.82 -9.56 -8.85
CA SER A 179 -7.25 -10.91 -8.91
C SER A 179 -5.76 -10.84 -8.63
N ARG A 180 -5.30 -11.04 -7.39
CA ARG A 180 -4.03 -11.75 -7.09
C ARG A 180 -2.77 -11.33 -7.92
N VAL A 181 -2.75 -10.18 -8.58
CA VAL A 181 -1.62 -9.75 -9.43
C VAL A 181 -0.45 -9.38 -8.53
N TYR A 182 -0.76 -9.03 -7.28
CA TYR A 182 0.15 -8.98 -6.14
C TYR A 182 1.14 -10.16 -6.06
N HIS A 183 0.75 -11.36 -6.51
CA HIS A 183 1.61 -12.54 -6.46
C HIS A 183 2.46 -12.77 -7.73
N SER A 184 2.25 -11.99 -8.80
CA SER A 184 2.86 -12.23 -10.11
C SER A 184 3.83 -11.13 -10.56
N PHE A 185 4.00 -10.06 -9.79
CA PHE A 185 4.84 -8.91 -10.13
C PHE A 185 6.27 -8.98 -9.57
N ARG A 186 6.73 -10.16 -9.15
CA ARG A 186 8.10 -10.38 -8.67
C ARG A 186 9.08 -9.97 -9.77
N ASP A 187 9.92 -8.98 -9.55
CA ASP A 187 11.11 -8.66 -10.37
C ASP A 187 10.98 -7.77 -11.61
N ASN A 188 9.80 -7.55 -12.23
CA ASN A 188 9.75 -6.90 -13.57
C ASN A 188 8.79 -5.71 -13.71
N VAL A 189 8.12 -5.30 -12.62
CA VAL A 189 7.41 -4.02 -12.62
C VAL A 189 8.36 -2.95 -12.14
N ILE A 190 8.59 -1.97 -12.99
CA ILE A 190 9.37 -0.79 -12.66
C ILE A 190 8.43 0.40 -12.56
N TYR A 191 8.32 0.97 -11.36
CA TYR A 191 7.74 2.30 -11.21
C TYR A 191 8.84 3.29 -11.60
N THR A 192 8.73 3.92 -12.77
CA THR A 192 9.72 4.93 -13.18
C THR A 192 9.17 6.31 -12.86
N TYR A 193 9.88 7.03 -11.99
CA TYR A 193 10.06 8.46 -12.22
C TYR A 193 11.27 8.51 -13.15
N SER A 194 11.21 9.31 -14.21
CA SER A 194 12.37 9.53 -15.08
C SER A 194 13.68 9.59 -14.26
N ASP A 195 14.53 8.58 -14.46
CA ASP A 195 15.84 8.31 -13.85
C ASP A 195 15.93 7.91 -12.36
N ASP A 196 14.83 7.61 -11.65
CA ASP A 196 14.85 7.10 -10.27
C ASP A 196 13.89 5.91 -10.08
N PHE A 197 14.45 4.70 -10.06
CA PHE A 197 13.73 3.41 -9.98
C PHE A 197 13.16 3.15 -8.57
N CYS A 198 11.91 2.72 -8.44
CA CYS A 198 11.51 1.86 -7.31
C CYS A 198 11.51 0.43 -7.82
N ALA A 199 12.43 -0.37 -7.29
CA ALA A 199 12.51 -1.79 -7.55
C ALA A 199 12.69 -2.46 -6.20
N ARG A 200 11.74 -3.33 -5.85
CA ARG A 200 11.95 -4.68 -5.29
C ARG A 200 10.69 -5.10 -4.54
N SER A 201 10.09 -6.21 -4.95
CA SER A 201 9.21 -7.01 -4.11
C SER A 201 9.98 -8.31 -3.82
N GLU A 202 10.84 -8.31 -2.81
CA GLU A 202 11.44 -9.58 -2.39
C GLU A 202 10.46 -10.33 -1.50
N PHE A 203 10.10 -11.53 -1.92
CA PHE A 203 9.27 -12.41 -1.13
C PHE A 203 10.11 -12.99 0.01
N THR A 204 10.20 -12.31 1.15
CA THR A 204 10.74 -12.94 2.36
C THR A 204 9.65 -13.81 2.95
N VAL A 205 9.75 -15.13 2.74
CA VAL A 205 9.00 -16.10 3.55
C VAL A 205 9.48 -15.94 4.99
N VAL A 206 8.72 -15.21 5.80
CA VAL A 206 8.94 -15.15 7.25
C VAL A 206 8.17 -16.33 7.87
N GLN A 207 8.90 -17.16 8.63
CA GLN A 207 8.29 -18.19 9.49
C GLN A 207 7.17 -17.55 10.33
N ASN A 208 6.00 -18.21 10.39
CA ASN A 208 4.78 -17.86 11.15
C ASN A 208 3.61 -17.23 10.38
N GLY A 209 3.63 -17.21 9.04
CA GLY A 209 2.40 -16.95 8.27
C GLY A 209 2.01 -15.46 8.14
N GLU A 210 2.91 -14.54 8.48
CA GLU A 210 2.78 -13.13 8.09
C GLU A 210 3.55 -12.89 6.79
N TYR A 211 2.82 -12.47 5.76
CA TYR A 211 3.36 -12.10 4.46
C TYR A 211 3.67 -10.61 4.46
N THR A 212 4.95 -10.26 4.44
CA THR A 212 5.40 -8.88 4.17
C THR A 212 6.09 -8.84 2.83
N VAL A 213 5.56 -8.02 1.92
CA VAL A 213 6.23 -7.64 0.68
C VAL A 213 6.89 -6.29 0.96
N PRO A 214 8.20 -6.25 1.28
CA PRO A 214 8.90 -4.99 1.42
C PRO A 214 9.00 -4.34 0.04
N TYR A 215 8.41 -3.16 -0.10
CA TYR A 215 8.65 -2.27 -1.23
C TYR A 215 9.86 -1.40 -0.89
N GLU A 216 10.95 -1.49 -1.67
CA GLU A 216 12.12 -0.62 -1.51
C GLU A 216 11.95 0.66 -2.34
N TYR A 217 11.51 1.73 -1.68
CA TYR A 217 11.42 3.07 -2.28
C TYR A 217 12.77 3.78 -2.20
N THR A 218 13.19 4.42 -3.29
CA THR A 218 14.28 5.39 -3.26
C THR A 218 13.94 6.57 -2.33
N GLU A 219 14.94 7.27 -1.81
CA GLU A 219 14.68 8.50 -1.04
C GLU A 219 13.93 9.54 -1.89
N ALA A 220 14.23 9.61 -3.19
CA ALA A 220 13.50 10.46 -4.15
C ALA A 220 12.00 10.11 -4.26
N MET A 221 11.63 8.83 -4.12
CA MET A 221 10.22 8.40 -4.06
C MET A 221 9.53 8.88 -2.78
N LYS A 222 10.22 8.77 -1.62
CA LYS A 222 9.67 9.20 -0.33
C LYS A 222 9.38 10.70 -0.29
N GLU A 223 10.13 11.50 -1.06
CA GLU A 223 9.90 12.95 -1.22
C GLU A 223 8.69 13.28 -2.11
N LYS A 224 8.20 12.34 -2.92
CA LYS A 224 7.11 12.52 -3.90
C LYS A 224 5.81 11.81 -3.49
N ARG A 225 5.60 11.63 -2.19
CA ARG A 225 4.35 11.10 -1.61
C ARG A 225 3.13 11.83 -2.16
N TYR A 226 2.07 11.07 -2.43
CA TYR A 226 0.82 11.58 -3.00
C TYR A 226 0.95 12.24 -4.39
N SER A 227 2.04 11.96 -5.12
CA SER A 227 2.17 12.31 -6.53
C SER A 227 1.86 11.11 -7.43
N ILE A 228 0.86 11.28 -8.30
CA ILE A 228 0.50 10.29 -9.33
C ILE A 228 1.61 10.23 -10.36
N GLN A 229 1.97 9.03 -10.79
CA GLN A 229 2.99 8.79 -11.80
C GLN A 229 2.61 7.64 -12.73
N PRO A 230 3.30 7.50 -13.88
CA PRO A 230 3.14 6.34 -14.72
C PRO A 230 3.79 5.09 -14.09
N LEU A 231 3.13 3.96 -14.30
CA LEU A 231 3.56 2.63 -13.91
C LEU A 231 4.11 1.92 -15.15
N TYR A 232 5.35 1.43 -15.09
CA TYR A 232 5.96 0.70 -16.19
C TYR A 232 6.18 -0.78 -15.85
N PHE A 233 6.15 -1.58 -16.90
CA PHE A 233 6.64 -2.94 -16.91
C PHE A 233 7.96 -2.95 -17.69
N ASP A 234 9.00 -3.52 -17.10
CA ASP A 234 10.28 -3.70 -17.78
C ASP A 234 10.30 -5.04 -18.50
N ASN A 235 10.28 -4.99 -19.82
CA ASN A 235 10.45 -6.13 -20.69
C ASN A 235 11.89 -6.16 -21.23
N HIS A 236 12.83 -6.68 -20.45
CA HIS A 236 14.23 -6.84 -20.87
C HIS A 236 14.93 -5.54 -21.31
N GLY A 237 14.69 -4.44 -20.61
CA GLY A 237 15.21 -3.11 -20.90
C GLY A 237 14.26 -2.24 -21.72
N GLU A 238 13.15 -2.80 -22.22
CA GLU A 238 12.08 -2.04 -22.86
C GLU A 238 10.98 -1.71 -21.84
N LEU A 239 10.84 -0.43 -21.50
CA LEU A 239 9.81 0.05 -20.57
C LEU A 239 8.47 0.22 -21.30
N MET A 240 7.47 -0.53 -20.85
CA MET A 240 6.08 -0.43 -21.30
C MET A 240 5.21 0.20 -20.22
N GLU A 241 4.55 1.33 -20.49
CA GLU A 241 3.59 1.90 -19.55
C GLU A 241 2.35 1.00 -19.45
N ILE A 242 2.05 0.53 -18.24
CA ILE A 242 0.94 -0.38 -17.97
C ILE A 242 -0.12 0.23 -17.06
N GLY A 243 0.11 1.43 -16.54
CA GLY A 243 -0.82 2.06 -15.62
C GLY A 243 -0.29 3.34 -14.97
N LEU A 244 -0.84 3.62 -13.78
CA LEU A 244 -0.41 4.68 -12.89
C LEU A 244 -0.08 4.12 -11.51
N CYS A 245 0.68 4.87 -10.72
CA CYS A 245 0.92 4.57 -9.31
C CYS A 245 1.01 5.84 -8.47
N VAL A 246 0.79 5.70 -7.16
CA VAL A 246 1.02 6.74 -6.15
C VAL A 246 1.49 6.10 -4.85
N ASP A 247 2.48 6.72 -4.20
CA ASP A 247 2.88 6.32 -2.85
C ASP A 247 1.91 6.88 -1.81
N ASN A 248 1.30 5.99 -1.01
CA ASN A 248 0.44 6.34 0.11
C ASN A 248 1.03 5.76 1.42
N PRO A 249 1.67 6.58 2.26
CA PRO A 249 2.17 6.13 3.55
C PRO A 249 1.01 5.93 4.51
N ASN A 250 0.59 4.69 4.74
CA ASN A 250 -0.44 4.35 5.71
C ASN A 250 0.18 3.59 6.89
N ASN A 251 0.06 4.12 8.12
CA ASN A 251 0.48 3.44 9.36
C ASN A 251 1.87 2.77 9.27
N ASP A 252 2.91 3.54 8.96
CA ASP A 252 4.32 3.08 8.86
C ASP A 252 4.60 2.03 7.78
N ARG A 253 3.61 1.67 6.96
CA ARG A 253 3.77 0.87 5.74
C ARG A 253 3.70 1.80 4.55
N ASN A 254 4.73 1.77 3.72
CA ASN A 254 4.68 2.43 2.43
C ASN A 254 3.89 1.49 1.50
N ASP A 255 2.63 1.86 1.22
CA ASP A 255 1.78 1.13 0.30
C ASP A 255 1.75 1.91 -1.03
N ALA A 256 2.34 1.32 -2.08
CA ALA A 256 2.21 1.84 -3.43
C ALA A 256 0.86 1.42 -3.97
N LEU A 257 0.00 2.40 -4.23
CA LEU A 257 -1.25 2.17 -4.92
C LEU A 257 -0.98 2.20 -6.40
N MET A 258 -1.59 1.27 -7.12
CA MET A 258 -1.41 1.12 -8.55
C MET A 258 -2.78 1.26 -9.19
N HIS A 259 -2.81 1.56 -10.48
CA HIS A 259 -3.99 1.49 -11.31
C HIS A 259 -3.55 1.01 -12.66
N ILE A 260 -3.88 -0.24 -13.00
CA ILE A 260 -3.47 -0.85 -14.26
C ILE A 260 -4.54 -0.54 -15.32
N TYR A 261 -4.13 0.02 -16.46
CA TYR A 261 -5.07 0.42 -17.51
C TYR A 261 -5.86 -0.76 -18.10
N ASP A 262 -5.19 -1.89 -18.33
CA ASP A 262 -5.81 -3.13 -18.79
C ASP A 262 -5.28 -4.32 -17.95
N PRO A 263 -5.92 -4.63 -16.82
CA PRO A 263 -5.51 -5.72 -15.95
C PRO A 263 -5.50 -7.08 -16.65
N VAL A 264 -6.34 -7.28 -17.68
CA VAL A 264 -6.44 -8.56 -18.40
C VAL A 264 -5.28 -8.71 -19.38
N ALA A 265 -4.98 -7.68 -20.18
CA ALA A 265 -3.85 -7.68 -21.10
C ALA A 265 -2.52 -7.80 -20.34
N VAL A 266 -2.34 -7.01 -19.28
CA VAL A 266 -1.14 -7.05 -18.45
C VAL A 266 -0.96 -8.43 -17.81
N LYS A 267 -2.03 -9.04 -17.28
CA LYS A 267 -1.98 -10.42 -16.74
C LYS A 267 -1.58 -11.44 -17.81
N ASN A 268 -2.05 -11.29 -19.05
CA ASN A 268 -1.68 -12.21 -20.13
C ASN A 268 -0.23 -12.01 -20.58
N MET A 269 0.24 -10.76 -20.64
CA MET A 269 1.63 -10.42 -20.92
C MET A 269 2.58 -11.03 -19.89
N ILE A 270 2.27 -10.86 -18.59
CA ILE A 270 3.10 -11.39 -17.49
C ILE A 270 3.21 -12.91 -17.57
N LYS A 271 2.13 -13.62 -17.90
CA LYS A 271 2.17 -15.09 -18.07
C LYS A 271 3.12 -15.55 -19.18
N THR A 272 3.35 -14.71 -20.19
CA THR A 272 4.26 -15.01 -21.30
C THR A 272 5.65 -14.46 -21.09
N PHE A 273 5.81 -13.59 -20.09
CA PHE A 273 7.09 -12.99 -19.76
C PHE A 273 7.95 -14.01 -19.02
N LYS A 274 9.17 -14.20 -19.51
CA LYS A 274 10.19 -15.01 -18.83
C LYS A 274 11.24 -14.06 -18.30
N ALA A 275 11.31 -13.89 -16.98
CA ALA A 275 12.37 -13.09 -16.39
C ALA A 275 13.73 -13.57 -16.92
N PRO A 276 14.63 -12.65 -17.33
CA PRO A 276 15.96 -13.07 -17.72
C PRO A 276 16.60 -13.69 -16.48
N GLY A 277 16.79 -15.01 -16.49
CA GLY A 277 17.40 -15.72 -15.37
C GLY A 277 18.69 -15.02 -14.95
N LYS A 278 18.95 -14.92 -13.64
CA LYS A 278 20.22 -14.33 -13.16
C LYS A 278 21.37 -14.99 -13.91
N SER A 279 22.35 -14.21 -14.37
CA SER A 279 23.57 -14.80 -14.92
C SER A 279 24.17 -15.78 -13.90
N HIS A 280 24.86 -16.80 -14.38
CA HIS A 280 25.47 -17.82 -13.51
C HIS A 280 26.20 -17.20 -12.31
N ASP A 281 27.09 -16.24 -12.55
CA ASP A 281 27.84 -15.53 -11.50
C ASP A 281 26.94 -14.81 -10.49
N LYS A 282 25.85 -14.17 -10.95
CA LYS A 282 24.92 -13.45 -10.07
C LYS A 282 24.09 -14.40 -9.22
N ALA A 283 23.68 -15.55 -9.79
CA ALA A 283 22.97 -16.58 -9.04
C ALA A 283 23.85 -17.22 -7.96
N VAL A 284 25.11 -17.51 -8.29
CA VAL A 284 26.09 -18.04 -7.33
C VAL A 284 26.37 -17.03 -6.21
N ALA A 285 26.59 -15.75 -6.55
CA ALA A 285 26.78 -14.70 -5.55
C ALA A 285 25.58 -14.58 -4.61
N TYR A 286 24.36 -14.54 -5.16
CA TYR A 286 23.12 -14.50 -4.40
C TYR A 286 23.01 -15.67 -3.39
N PHE A 287 23.35 -16.90 -3.79
CA PHE A 287 23.34 -18.03 -2.87
C PHE A 287 24.35 -17.89 -1.72
N ASN A 288 25.56 -17.40 -2.03
CA ASN A 288 26.63 -17.26 -1.05
C ASN A 288 26.41 -16.09 -0.08
N GLU A 289 25.59 -15.10 -0.45
CA GLU A 289 25.12 -14.07 0.48
C GLU A 289 24.07 -14.63 1.46
N MET A 290 23.25 -15.58 1.01
CA MET A 290 22.16 -16.14 1.79
C MET A 290 22.59 -17.32 2.69
N CYS A 291 23.57 -18.12 2.25
CA CYS A 291 23.95 -19.37 2.91
C CYS A 291 25.44 -19.46 3.18
N THR A 292 25.80 -20.13 4.28
CA THR A 292 27.17 -20.62 4.47
C THR A 292 27.37 -21.84 3.58
N ASN A 293 28.29 -21.77 2.61
CA ASN A 293 28.52 -22.86 1.66
C ASN A 293 28.98 -24.15 2.37
N VAL A 294 28.33 -25.26 2.05
CA VAL A 294 28.63 -26.61 2.54
C VAL A 294 29.29 -27.45 1.45
N LYS A 295 28.74 -27.41 0.24
CA LYS A 295 29.22 -28.21 -0.89
C LYS A 295 28.91 -27.52 -2.22
N THR A 296 29.86 -27.55 -3.12
CA THR A 296 29.68 -27.14 -4.52
C THR A 296 30.02 -28.30 -5.44
N ILE A 297 29.20 -28.53 -6.46
CA ILE A 297 29.41 -29.54 -7.49
C ILE A 297 29.23 -28.86 -8.84
N GLU A 298 30.15 -29.06 -9.78
CA GLU A 298 30.10 -28.41 -11.09
C GLU A 298 30.31 -29.40 -12.23
N ASN A 299 29.68 -29.11 -13.37
CA ASN A 299 30.02 -29.68 -14.68
C ASN A 299 29.94 -28.57 -15.75
N ASP A 300 30.06 -28.96 -17.02
CA ASP A 300 30.05 -28.01 -18.15
C ASP A 300 28.73 -27.24 -18.32
N ASN A 301 27.64 -27.76 -17.75
CA ASN A 301 26.28 -27.21 -17.93
C ASN A 301 25.74 -26.53 -16.65
N PHE A 302 26.11 -26.99 -15.45
CA PHE A 302 25.51 -26.56 -14.18
C PHE A 302 26.52 -26.39 -13.03
N THR A 303 26.13 -25.56 -12.06
CA THR A 303 26.70 -25.51 -10.71
C THR A 303 25.61 -25.83 -9.71
N VAL A 304 25.82 -26.84 -8.87
CA VAL A 304 24.95 -27.17 -7.73
C VAL A 304 25.63 -26.66 -6.46
N LEU A 305 24.95 -25.78 -5.73
CA LEU A 305 25.40 -25.19 -4.48
C LEU A 305 24.55 -25.73 -3.34
N MET A 306 25.17 -26.20 -2.27
CA MET A 306 24.52 -26.58 -1.03
C MET A 306 25.06 -25.72 0.08
N GLY A 307 24.19 -25.21 0.94
CA GLY A 307 24.57 -24.28 1.97
C GLY A 307 23.60 -24.29 3.15
N GLU A 308 24.10 -23.89 4.31
CA GLU A 308 23.32 -23.74 5.53
C GLU A 308 22.79 -22.32 5.62
N HIS A 309 21.47 -22.19 5.68
CA HIS A 309 20.75 -20.94 5.90
C HIS A 309 20.34 -20.86 7.38
N GLU A 310 20.52 -19.68 7.98
CA GLU A 310 20.29 -19.44 9.41
C GLU A 310 18.94 -19.93 9.95
N THR A 311 17.84 -19.67 9.23
CA THR A 311 16.48 -20.06 9.64
C THR A 311 15.87 -21.22 8.85
N LYS A 312 16.41 -21.53 7.67
CA LYS A 312 15.83 -22.52 6.74
C LYS A 312 16.59 -23.85 6.71
N GLY A 313 17.70 -24.00 7.43
CA GLY A 313 18.52 -25.21 7.41
C GLY A 313 19.26 -25.37 6.09
N ILE A 314 19.44 -26.60 5.61
CA ILE A 314 20.18 -26.88 4.37
C ILE A 314 19.33 -26.52 3.14
N LEU A 315 19.87 -25.64 2.30
CA LEU A 315 19.32 -25.28 0.99
C LEU A 315 20.21 -25.83 -0.13
N CYS A 316 19.60 -26.12 -1.27
CA CYS A 316 20.32 -26.50 -2.49
C CYS A 316 19.90 -25.60 -3.65
N MET A 317 20.85 -25.02 -4.38
CA MET A 317 20.60 -24.21 -5.57
C MET A 317 21.25 -24.87 -6.78
N TYR A 318 20.50 -25.00 -7.87
CA TYR A 318 20.93 -25.56 -9.15
C TYR A 318 21.01 -24.41 -10.15
N VAL A 319 22.21 -24.06 -10.60
CA VAL A 319 22.47 -22.88 -11.44
C VAL A 319 22.92 -23.34 -12.83
N ASN A 320 22.25 -22.88 -13.88
CA ASN A 320 22.67 -23.12 -15.26
C ASN A 320 23.85 -22.20 -15.63
N LYS A 321 24.90 -22.74 -16.26
CA LYS A 321 26.04 -21.98 -16.76
C LYS A 321 25.64 -20.94 -17.83
N GLN A 322 24.53 -21.15 -18.53
CA GLN A 322 23.93 -20.18 -19.46
C GLN A 322 23.03 -19.13 -18.76
N GLY A 323 22.83 -19.24 -17.43
CA GLY A 323 21.99 -18.35 -16.64
C GLY A 323 20.66 -18.98 -16.21
N GLY A 324 20.11 -18.47 -15.11
CA GLY A 324 18.95 -19.06 -14.44
C GLY A 324 19.33 -20.04 -13.33
N PHE A 325 18.47 -20.18 -12.34
CA PHE A 325 18.67 -21.12 -11.24
C PHE A 325 17.35 -21.62 -10.66
N VAL A 326 17.40 -22.76 -9.97
CA VAL A 326 16.33 -23.28 -9.11
C VAL A 326 16.87 -23.35 -7.68
N LEU A 327 16.11 -22.81 -6.72
CA LEU A 327 16.42 -22.91 -5.30
C LEU A 327 15.47 -23.90 -4.63
N ASP A 328 16.00 -25.02 -4.16
CA ASP A 328 15.27 -26.05 -3.42
C ASP A 328 15.47 -25.89 -1.91
N SER A 329 14.36 -25.66 -1.21
CA SER A 329 14.29 -25.57 0.25
C SER A 329 13.78 -26.85 0.92
N PHE A 330 13.34 -27.84 0.14
CA PHE A 330 12.86 -29.13 0.62
C PHE A 330 13.99 -29.96 1.25
N MET A 331 15.24 -29.61 0.96
CA MET A 331 16.44 -30.27 1.51
C MET A 331 16.61 -30.06 3.01
N SER A 332 15.99 -29.03 3.58
CA SER A 332 15.98 -28.76 5.02
C SER A 332 15.40 -29.90 5.85
N TYR A 333 14.42 -30.64 5.31
CA TYR A 333 13.82 -31.82 5.94
C TYR A 333 14.75 -33.03 6.03
N TYR A 334 15.87 -33.01 5.30
CA TYR A 334 16.78 -34.14 5.13
C TYR A 334 18.22 -33.79 5.56
N ALA A 335 18.41 -32.74 6.34
CA ALA A 335 19.73 -32.26 6.75
C ALA A 335 20.58 -33.29 7.52
N ASP A 336 19.96 -34.30 8.14
CA ASP A 336 20.62 -35.42 8.82
C ASP A 336 20.94 -36.61 7.91
N ARG A 337 20.66 -36.50 6.60
CA ARG A 337 20.80 -37.58 5.61
C ARG A 337 21.96 -37.34 4.66
N GLN A 338 22.49 -38.42 4.10
CA GLN A 338 23.47 -38.38 3.02
C GLN A 338 22.80 -38.02 1.70
N LEU A 339 23.37 -37.01 1.03
CA LEU A 339 22.93 -36.49 -0.25
C LEU A 339 23.98 -36.79 -1.32
N ASN A 340 23.60 -37.60 -2.31
CA ASN A 340 24.48 -37.94 -3.43
C ASN A 340 23.89 -37.40 -4.73
N PHE A 341 24.67 -36.60 -5.45
CA PHE A 341 24.31 -36.03 -6.74
C PHE A 341 24.98 -36.84 -7.84
N TYR A 342 24.23 -37.13 -8.89
CA TYR A 342 24.70 -37.87 -10.05
C TYR A 342 24.38 -37.07 -11.31
N PHE A 343 25.35 -36.98 -12.18
CA PHE A 343 25.15 -36.46 -13.53
C PHE A 343 25.07 -37.68 -14.46
N ASP A 344 24.05 -37.73 -15.31
CA ASP A 344 23.91 -38.69 -16.43
C ASP A 344 23.78 -40.20 -16.09
N GLU A 345 23.70 -40.60 -14.82
CA GLU A 345 23.57 -42.00 -14.42
C GLU A 345 22.20 -42.30 -13.75
N PHE A 346 21.34 -43.07 -14.45
CA PHE A 346 20.00 -43.64 -14.10
C PHE A 346 18.73 -42.92 -14.65
N PRO A 347 17.67 -43.65 -15.06
CA PRO A 347 17.31 -43.67 -16.48
C PRO A 347 15.96 -43.05 -16.88
N VAL A 348 15.91 -42.69 -18.18
CA VAL A 348 14.77 -42.42 -19.07
C VAL A 348 14.10 -41.05 -18.92
N ASN A 349 14.29 -40.20 -19.94
CA ASN A 349 13.72 -38.85 -20.15
C ASN A 349 14.38 -37.68 -19.42
N SER A 350 15.66 -37.79 -19.07
CA SER A 350 16.47 -36.67 -18.60
C SER A 350 17.03 -35.87 -19.80
N GLY A 351 16.50 -34.69 -20.05
CA GLY A 351 17.06 -33.74 -21.03
C GLY A 351 18.45 -33.25 -20.60
N PRO A 352 19.19 -32.53 -21.46
CA PRO A 352 20.53 -32.02 -21.15
C PRO A 352 20.56 -31.06 -19.94
N ASN A 353 19.38 -30.60 -19.49
CA ASN A 353 19.19 -29.64 -18.40
C ASN A 353 18.65 -30.24 -17.10
N THR A 354 18.90 -31.53 -16.86
CA THR A 354 18.40 -32.23 -15.67
C THR A 354 19.50 -32.58 -14.67
N VAL A 355 19.21 -32.40 -13.38
CA VAL A 355 20.08 -32.80 -12.26
C VAL A 355 19.42 -33.92 -11.45
N ASN A 356 20.11 -35.03 -11.29
CA ASN A 356 19.64 -36.17 -10.49
C ASN A 356 20.31 -36.19 -9.12
N PHE A 357 19.54 -36.47 -8.07
CA PHE A 357 20.10 -36.67 -6.73
C PHE A 357 19.35 -37.75 -5.95
N SER A 358 20.04 -38.30 -4.96
CA SER A 358 19.50 -39.31 -4.07
C SER A 358 19.68 -38.92 -2.61
N VAL A 359 18.73 -39.36 -1.79
CA VAL A 359 18.70 -39.13 -0.33
C VAL A 359 18.71 -40.49 0.37
N TYR A 360 19.68 -40.69 1.27
CA TYR A 360 19.77 -41.88 2.12
C TYR A 360 20.25 -41.54 3.53
N PRO A 361 19.67 -42.10 4.61
CA PRO A 361 18.54 -43.03 4.65
C PRO A 361 17.20 -42.32 4.47
N PHE A 362 16.34 -42.78 3.56
CA PHE A 362 14.96 -42.32 3.41
C PHE A 362 13.98 -43.28 4.08
N GLY A 363 13.22 -42.79 5.07
CA GLY A 363 12.20 -43.57 5.76
C GLY A 363 10.90 -43.65 4.96
N GLY A 364 10.55 -44.85 4.48
CA GLY A 364 9.26 -45.15 3.86
C GLY A 364 8.47 -46.20 4.66
N PRO A 365 7.20 -46.50 4.28
CA PRO A 365 6.36 -47.50 4.96
C PRO A 365 6.94 -48.92 4.98
N HIS A 366 8.03 -49.17 4.25
CA HIS A 366 8.73 -50.46 4.18
C HIS A 366 10.13 -50.44 4.82
N GLY A 367 10.47 -49.40 5.59
CA GLY A 367 11.78 -49.25 6.23
C GLY A 367 12.69 -48.24 5.53
N THR A 368 13.99 -48.34 5.80
CA THR A 368 15.02 -47.46 5.24
C THR A 368 15.34 -47.82 3.80
N THR A 369 15.22 -46.86 2.89
CA THR A 369 15.55 -46.98 1.47
C THR A 369 16.32 -45.75 0.98
N THR A 370 16.68 -45.73 -0.31
CA THR A 370 17.14 -44.52 -1.01
C THR A 370 15.98 -43.93 -1.80
N ALA A 371 15.79 -42.61 -1.74
CA ALA A 371 14.87 -41.88 -2.62
C ALA A 371 15.66 -41.16 -3.70
N ASN A 372 15.21 -41.20 -4.96
CA ASN A 372 15.84 -40.53 -6.09
C ASN A 372 14.91 -39.42 -6.61
N PHE A 373 15.50 -38.29 -6.97
CA PHE A 373 14.83 -37.07 -7.41
C PHE A 373 15.48 -36.55 -8.69
N VAL A 374 14.67 -35.96 -9.57
CA VAL A 374 15.10 -35.33 -10.82
C VAL A 374 14.63 -33.88 -10.80
N VAL A 375 15.55 -32.95 -11.05
CA VAL A 375 15.27 -31.52 -11.21
C VAL A 375 15.51 -31.17 -12.67
N ASP A 376 14.48 -30.79 -13.42
CA ASP A 376 14.59 -30.34 -14.81
C ASP A 376 14.59 -28.81 -14.89
N LEU A 377 15.74 -28.21 -15.19
CA LEU A 377 15.91 -26.77 -15.25
C LEU A 377 15.22 -26.12 -16.45
N ASP A 378 14.71 -26.90 -17.41
CA ASP A 378 13.83 -26.38 -18.48
C ASP A 378 12.36 -26.26 -18.05
N ASP A 379 11.92 -27.07 -17.07
CA ASP A 379 10.52 -27.17 -16.63
C ASP A 379 10.17 -26.24 -15.46
N TYR A 380 11.16 -25.68 -14.75
CA TYR A 380 10.89 -24.75 -13.66
C TYR A 380 10.73 -23.33 -14.19
N ASP A 381 9.53 -22.77 -13.99
CA ASP A 381 9.30 -21.33 -14.06
C ASP A 381 10.26 -20.64 -13.07
N TYR A 382 11.02 -19.69 -13.58
CA TYR A 382 11.92 -18.83 -12.79
C TYR A 382 11.09 -18.06 -11.76
N GLU A 383 11.02 -18.56 -10.51
CA GLU A 383 10.27 -17.99 -9.37
C GLU A 383 10.91 -16.77 -8.69
#